data_AF-A0A7R9Y7Z8-F1
#
_entry.id   AF-A0A7R9Y7Z8-F1
#
_cell.length_a   1.000
_cell.length_b   1.000
_cell.length_c   1.000
_cell.angle_alpha   90.00
_cell.angle_beta   90.00
_cell.angle_gamma   90.00
#
_symmetry.space_group_name_H-M   'P 1'
#
loop_
_entity.id
_entity.type
_entity.pdbx_description
1 polymer ?
#
loop_
_entity_poly.entity_id
_entity_poly.type
_entity_poly.pdbx_seq_one_letter_code
_entity_poly.pdbx_strand_id
1 'polypeptide(L)'
;VRSAGFCAARASDTCALQSLRRLGMLRHVSLLLWVAACGAASSELSRNGAPKVDADLFSRQIYTMGVSAQERLTRSKVLVIGLGGCGLELCKNLVLSGVSSLLLCDESAICDEDLETLYYGTTEDVDLGSSRADVVKRALERLAPAKTCRIEQLALRGNLEKVLESEEVDVVVLCDRPTGHALRVNELTRRKGVNLVTVNTRGVFGGLFCDFGDS
;
A
#
# COMPACT_ATOMS: atom_id res chain seq x y z
N VAL A 1 51.05 6.53 34.70
CA VAL A 1 49.60 6.21 34.76
C VAL A 1 49.21 5.63 33.41
N ARG A 2 49.51 4.33 33.19
CA ARG A 2 48.55 3.24 32.88
C ARG A 2 47.55 3.61 31.78
N SER A 3 47.65 3.23 30.50
CA SER A 3 47.91 1.95 29.78
C SER A 3 46.67 1.11 29.47
N ALA A 4 46.60 0.71 28.19
CA ALA A 4 45.92 -0.45 27.59
C ALA A 4 44.40 -0.34 27.34
N GLY A 5 43.84 -0.83 26.24
CA GLY A 5 44.44 -1.63 25.18
C GLY A 5 43.40 -2.07 24.15
N PHE A 6 43.91 -2.36 22.95
CA PHE A 6 43.30 -3.20 21.92
C PHE A 6 42.85 -4.53 22.53
N CYS A 7 41.65 -5.02 22.19
CA CYS A 7 41.32 -6.44 22.38
C CYS A 7 40.65 -6.97 21.11
N ALA A 8 41.42 -7.78 20.38
CA ALA A 8 40.87 -8.74 19.44
C ALA A 8 40.08 -9.79 20.24
N ALA A 9 38.87 -10.12 19.80
CA ALA A 9 38.20 -11.35 20.19
C ALA A 9 37.70 -12.05 18.92
N ARG A 10 38.38 -13.15 18.56
CA ARG A 10 37.81 -14.19 17.70
C ARG A 10 36.78 -14.97 18.49
N ALA A 11 35.74 -15.39 17.77
CA ALA A 11 35.01 -16.64 17.90
C ALA A 11 34.48 -16.99 19.29
N SER A 12 33.31 -16.44 19.57
CA SER A 12 32.11 -17.07 20.15
C SER A 12 31.35 -15.91 20.74
N ASP A 13 30.13 -15.66 20.27
CA ASP A 13 29.05 -15.06 21.06
C ASP A 13 27.91 -14.68 20.14
N THR A 14 26.81 -15.37 20.38
CA THR A 14 25.44 -15.25 19.87
C THR A 14 24.80 -13.86 20.05
N CYS A 15 25.56 -12.85 20.48
CA CYS A 15 25.09 -11.51 20.83
C CYS A 15 25.01 -10.54 19.63
N ALA A 16 25.86 -10.71 18.61
CA ALA A 16 25.79 -9.89 17.38
C ALA A 16 24.51 -10.18 16.57
N LEU A 17 24.03 -11.43 16.60
CA LEU A 17 22.77 -11.85 15.97
C LEU A 17 21.52 -11.35 16.72
N GLN A 18 21.60 -11.12 18.03
CA GLN A 18 20.51 -10.52 18.79
C GLN A 18 20.42 -9.00 18.60
N SER A 19 21.54 -8.34 18.31
CA SER A 19 21.58 -6.90 18.04
C SER A 19 21.07 -6.55 16.63
N LEU A 20 21.30 -7.41 15.64
CA LEU A 20 20.75 -7.25 14.29
C LEU A 20 19.22 -7.49 14.21
N ARG A 21 18.63 -8.23 15.17
CA ARG A 21 17.17 -8.35 15.30
C ARG A 21 16.50 -7.06 15.81
N ARG A 22 17.23 -6.17 16.48
CA ARG A 22 16.69 -4.89 16.99
C ARG A 22 16.72 -3.75 15.97
N LEU A 23 17.45 -3.90 14.87
CA LEU A 23 17.59 -2.83 13.86
C LEU A 23 16.62 -2.94 12.69
N GLY A 24 15.73 -3.94 12.64
CA GLY A 24 14.59 -3.96 11.71
C GLY A 24 14.93 -3.83 10.21
N MET A 25 16.20 -3.94 9.83
CA MET A 25 16.65 -3.85 8.46
C MET A 25 16.60 -5.24 7.84
N LEU A 26 15.89 -5.35 6.72
CA LEU A 26 15.59 -6.55 5.94
C LEU A 26 14.32 -7.30 6.37
N ARG A 27 13.17 -6.67 6.14
CA ARG A 27 11.98 -7.39 5.66
C ARG A 27 11.61 -6.84 4.30
N HIS A 28 11.80 -7.68 3.30
CA HIS A 28 11.48 -7.43 1.90
C HIS A 28 10.05 -6.92 1.73
N VAL A 29 9.92 -5.96 0.81
CA VAL A 29 8.68 -5.47 0.21
C VAL A 29 7.86 -6.65 -0.29
N SER A 30 6.68 -6.90 0.30
CA SER A 30 5.55 -7.58 -0.34
C SER A 30 4.49 -7.95 0.68
N LEU A 31 3.22 -7.66 0.36
CA LEU A 31 1.93 -8.23 0.79
C LEU A 31 1.73 -8.89 2.17
N LEU A 32 2.71 -9.58 2.75
CA LEU A 32 2.64 -10.29 4.03
C LEU A 32 2.34 -9.38 5.21
N LEU A 33 2.76 -8.10 5.18
CA LEU A 33 2.43 -7.15 6.24
C LEU A 33 0.92 -6.85 6.28
N TRP A 34 0.25 -6.86 5.12
CA TRP A 34 -1.20 -6.68 5.00
C TRP A 34 -1.97 -7.90 5.55
N VAL A 35 -1.48 -9.13 5.32
CA VAL A 35 -2.07 -10.35 5.89
C VAL A 35 -1.99 -10.35 7.43
N ALA A 36 -0.85 -9.89 7.98
CA ALA A 36 -0.67 -9.77 9.42
C ALA A 36 -1.58 -8.67 10.03
N ALA A 37 -1.74 -7.54 9.34
CA ALA A 37 -2.64 -6.45 9.74
C ALA A 37 -4.11 -6.86 9.79
N CYS A 38 -4.52 -7.66 8.81
CA CYS A 38 -5.84 -8.25 8.75
C CYS A 38 -6.11 -9.26 9.90
N GLY A 39 -5.11 -9.66 10.69
CA GLY A 39 -5.24 -10.70 11.73
C GLY A 39 -6.02 -10.34 12.99
N ALA A 40 -6.41 -9.07 13.21
CA ALA A 40 -6.90 -8.62 14.52
C ALA A 40 -8.43 -8.48 14.70
N ALA A 41 -9.27 -8.72 13.68
CA ALA A 41 -10.73 -8.63 13.83
C ALA A 41 -11.40 -10.01 13.64
N SER A 42 -12.06 -10.47 14.70
CA SER A 42 -12.50 -11.84 14.98
C SER A 42 -13.71 -12.36 14.18
N SER A 43 -13.71 -13.69 14.02
CA SER A 43 -14.80 -14.67 14.07
C SER A 43 -16.16 -14.40 13.39
N GLU A 44 -16.56 -15.38 12.58
CA GLU A 44 -17.90 -15.62 12.01
C GLU A 44 -18.32 -14.78 10.80
N LEU A 45 -18.01 -15.26 9.58
CA LEU A 45 -18.93 -15.11 8.45
C LEU A 45 -18.61 -16.06 7.28
N SER A 46 -18.90 -17.35 7.48
CA SER A 46 -19.20 -18.24 6.36
C SER A 46 -20.71 -18.39 6.29
N ARG A 47 -21.34 -17.72 5.32
CA ARG A 47 -22.54 -18.15 4.57
C ARG A 47 -23.01 -17.05 3.61
N ASN A 48 -23.05 -17.45 2.34
CA ASN A 48 -23.79 -16.86 1.20
C ASN A 48 -23.18 -15.65 0.46
N GLY A 49 -22.80 -15.90 -0.80
CA GLY A 49 -22.75 -14.88 -1.85
C GLY A 49 -21.39 -14.25 -2.17
N ALA A 50 -20.29 -14.72 -1.57
CA ALA A 50 -18.98 -14.18 -1.90
C ALA A 50 -18.61 -14.47 -3.37
N PRO A 51 -18.02 -13.50 -4.10
CA PRO A 51 -17.47 -13.76 -5.42
C PRO A 51 -16.46 -14.90 -5.29
N LYS A 52 -16.72 -15.98 -6.04
CA LYS A 52 -15.89 -17.18 -5.98
C LYS A 52 -14.49 -16.80 -6.48
N VAL A 53 -13.50 -16.88 -5.59
CA VAL A 53 -12.09 -16.62 -5.93
C VAL A 53 -11.73 -17.51 -7.12
N ASP A 54 -11.20 -16.90 -8.19
CA ASP A 54 -10.69 -17.65 -9.33
C ASP A 54 -9.43 -18.40 -8.90
N ALA A 55 -9.62 -19.67 -8.56
CA ALA A 55 -8.56 -20.53 -8.05
C ALA A 55 -7.48 -20.82 -9.09
N ASP A 56 -7.79 -20.69 -10.40
CA ASP A 56 -6.80 -20.90 -11.46
C ASP A 56 -5.90 -19.66 -11.56
N LEU A 57 -6.51 -18.47 -11.64
CA LEU A 57 -5.81 -17.19 -11.70
C LEU A 57 -4.94 -16.93 -10.46
N PHE A 58 -5.45 -17.22 -9.25
CA PHE A 58 -4.77 -16.94 -7.99
C PHE A 58 -4.10 -18.17 -7.35
N SER A 59 -3.99 -19.29 -8.07
CA SER A 59 -3.41 -20.55 -7.60
C SER A 59 -2.09 -20.37 -6.81
N ARG A 60 -1.15 -19.61 -7.38
CA ARG A 60 0.16 -19.33 -6.76
C ARG A 60 0.06 -18.46 -5.50
N GLN A 61 -0.84 -17.49 -5.49
CA GLN A 61 -1.05 -16.61 -4.33
C GLN A 61 -1.70 -17.38 -3.17
N ILE A 62 -2.68 -18.24 -3.48
CA ILE A 62 -3.38 -19.09 -2.53
C ILE A 62 -2.42 -20.04 -1.80
N TYR A 63 -1.42 -20.60 -2.47
CA TYR A 63 -0.43 -21.46 -1.80
C TYR A 63 0.43 -20.73 -0.76
N THR A 64 0.54 -19.41 -0.86
CA THR A 64 1.37 -18.61 0.05
C THR A 64 0.53 -18.03 1.20
N MET A 65 -0.65 -17.49 0.90
CA MET A 65 -1.47 -16.75 1.86
C MET A 65 -2.67 -17.55 2.40
N GLY A 66 -3.06 -18.63 1.72
CA GLY A 66 -4.25 -19.40 2.02
C GLY A 66 -5.51 -18.84 1.37
N VAL A 67 -6.51 -19.70 1.19
CA VAL A 67 -7.79 -19.37 0.53
C VAL A 67 -8.54 -18.28 1.29
N SER A 68 -8.60 -18.37 2.62
CA SER A 68 -9.32 -17.41 3.46
C SER A 68 -8.75 -15.99 3.37
N ALA A 69 -7.42 -15.84 3.29
CA ALA A 69 -6.79 -14.55 3.10
C ALA A 69 -7.10 -13.96 1.71
N GLN A 70 -7.09 -14.80 0.67
CA GLN A 70 -7.45 -14.38 -0.68
C GLN A 70 -8.93 -13.96 -0.77
N GLU A 71 -9.84 -14.67 -0.10
CA GLU A 71 -11.26 -14.30 -0.04
C GLU A 71 -11.51 -12.96 0.67
N ARG A 72 -10.68 -12.61 1.65
CA ARG A 72 -10.75 -11.30 2.31
C ARG A 72 -10.24 -10.20 1.38
N LEU A 73 -9.15 -10.48 0.66
CA LEU A 73 -8.55 -9.56 -0.30
C LEU A 73 -9.53 -9.20 -1.43
N THR A 74 -10.25 -10.18 -1.97
CA THR A 74 -11.26 -9.96 -3.03
C THR A 74 -12.50 -9.18 -2.59
N ARG A 75 -12.65 -8.93 -1.28
CA ARG A 75 -13.69 -8.07 -0.71
C ARG A 75 -13.15 -6.71 -0.24
N SER A 76 -11.82 -6.55 -0.21
CA SER A 76 -11.19 -5.35 0.33
C SER A 76 -11.25 -4.19 -0.64
N LYS A 77 -11.55 -3.00 -0.12
CA LYS A 77 -11.55 -1.72 -0.84
C LYS A 77 -10.46 -0.82 -0.29
N VAL A 78 -9.61 -0.32 -1.19
CA VAL A 78 -8.40 0.45 -0.84
C VAL A 78 -8.46 1.83 -1.46
N LEU A 79 -8.20 2.87 -0.67
CA LEU A 79 -8.01 4.25 -1.13
C LEU A 79 -6.52 4.56 -1.19
N VAL A 80 -6.02 4.97 -2.35
CA VAL A 80 -4.63 5.40 -2.53
C VAL A 80 -4.59 6.90 -2.83
N ILE A 81 -3.86 7.64 -1.99
CA ILE A 81 -3.68 9.09 -2.12
C ILE A 81 -2.22 9.38 -2.48
N GLY A 82 -2.03 9.99 -3.65
CA GLY A 82 -0.73 10.23 -4.26
C GLY A 82 -0.38 9.12 -5.26
N LEU A 83 -0.32 9.49 -6.54
CA LEU A 83 -0.17 8.57 -7.68
C LEU A 83 1.07 8.91 -8.51
N GLY A 84 2.17 9.31 -7.84
CA GLY A 84 3.50 9.29 -8.45
C GLY A 84 4.03 7.86 -8.62
N GLY A 85 5.32 7.69 -8.92
CA GLY A 85 5.92 6.37 -9.17
C GLY A 85 5.65 5.32 -8.10
N CYS A 86 5.81 5.66 -6.81
CA CYS A 86 5.51 4.74 -5.71
C CYS A 86 4.03 4.35 -5.65
N GLY A 87 3.14 5.32 -5.90
CA GLY A 87 1.69 5.09 -5.92
C GLY A 87 1.28 4.17 -7.06
N LEU A 88 1.83 4.37 -8.27
CA LEU A 88 1.60 3.50 -9.42
C LEU A 88 2.01 2.05 -9.13
N GLU A 89 3.22 1.84 -8.61
CA GLU A 89 3.74 0.51 -8.27
C GLU A 89 2.86 -0.20 -7.23
N LEU A 90 2.41 0.54 -6.22
CA LEU A 90 1.49 0.05 -5.21
C LEU A 90 0.15 -0.35 -5.83
N CYS A 91 -0.47 0.53 -6.63
CA CYS A 91 -1.74 0.27 -7.30
C CYS A 91 -1.67 -0.95 -8.23
N LYS A 92 -0.60 -1.07 -9.01
CA LYS A 92 -0.34 -2.24 -9.86
C LYS A 92 -0.38 -3.53 -9.03
N ASN A 93 0.36 -3.56 -7.93
CA ASN A 93 0.44 -4.75 -7.10
C ASN A 93 -0.89 -5.06 -6.43
N LEU A 94 -1.66 -4.06 -5.98
CA LEU A 94 -2.99 -4.28 -5.40
C LEU A 94 -3.97 -4.89 -6.42
N VAL A 95 -3.99 -4.35 -7.64
CA VAL A 95 -4.85 -4.84 -8.72
C VAL A 95 -4.48 -6.29 -9.10
N LEU A 96 -3.18 -6.60 -9.24
CA LEU A 96 -2.71 -7.96 -9.54
C LEU A 96 -2.93 -8.95 -8.39
N SER A 97 -3.05 -8.45 -7.16
CA SER A 97 -3.36 -9.27 -6.00
C SER A 97 -4.86 -9.55 -5.86
N GLY A 98 -5.71 -8.84 -6.60
CA GLY A 98 -7.15 -9.09 -6.65
C GLY A 98 -7.94 -8.37 -5.56
N VAL A 99 -7.61 -7.12 -5.23
CA VAL A 99 -8.48 -6.27 -4.39
C VAL A 99 -9.82 -6.00 -5.10
N SER A 100 -10.90 -5.89 -4.33
CA SER A 100 -12.24 -5.67 -4.88
C SER A 100 -12.35 -4.34 -5.61
N SER A 101 -11.89 -3.27 -4.95
CA SER A 101 -11.98 -1.92 -5.47
C SER A 101 -10.77 -1.08 -5.06
N LEU A 102 -10.31 -0.28 -6.01
CA LEU A 102 -9.22 0.66 -5.85
C LEU A 102 -9.72 2.06 -6.15
N LEU A 103 -9.75 2.90 -5.12
CA LEU A 103 -10.05 4.31 -5.21
C LEU A 103 -8.75 5.08 -5.37
N LEU A 104 -8.62 5.78 -6.47
CA LEU A 104 -7.45 6.56 -6.86
C LEU A 104 -7.68 8.03 -6.54
N CYS A 105 -6.77 8.64 -5.80
CA CYS A 105 -6.83 10.07 -5.55
C CYS A 105 -5.48 10.75 -5.77
N ASP A 106 -5.44 11.59 -6.81
CA ASP A 106 -4.39 12.56 -7.03
C ASP A 106 -4.98 13.75 -7.82
N GLU A 107 -4.81 14.95 -7.29
CA GLU A 107 -5.26 16.19 -7.92
C GLU A 107 -4.17 16.79 -8.84
N SER A 108 -2.96 16.22 -8.82
CA SER A 108 -1.82 16.74 -9.57
C SER A 108 -1.94 16.37 -11.05
N ALA A 109 -1.61 17.32 -11.92
CA ALA A 109 -1.30 17.02 -13.31
C ALA A 109 0.03 16.26 -13.38
N ILE A 110 0.18 15.43 -14.41
CA ILE A 110 1.46 14.79 -14.72
C ILE A 110 2.47 15.84 -15.21
N CYS A 111 3.74 15.69 -14.81
CA CYS A 111 4.85 16.52 -15.27
C CYS A 111 6.00 15.65 -15.81
N ASP A 112 6.99 16.28 -16.44
CA ASP A 112 8.12 15.56 -17.05
C ASP A 112 8.90 14.71 -16.05
N GLU A 113 9.08 15.19 -14.81
CA GLU A 113 9.77 14.43 -13.76
C GLU A 113 9.02 13.15 -13.37
N ASP A 114 7.70 13.11 -13.56
CA ASP A 114 6.93 11.89 -13.28
C ASP A 114 7.26 10.78 -14.26
N LEU A 115 7.62 11.09 -15.52
CA LEU A 115 7.87 10.10 -16.56
C LEU A 115 9.03 9.15 -16.23
N GLU A 116 9.93 9.54 -15.32
CA GLU A 116 11.03 8.70 -14.84
C GLU A 116 10.53 7.47 -14.06
N THR A 117 9.40 7.60 -13.37
CA THR A 117 8.90 6.58 -12.43
C THR A 117 7.45 6.14 -12.72
N LEU A 118 6.67 7.01 -13.35
CA LEU A 118 5.31 6.78 -13.81
C LEU A 118 5.32 6.25 -15.25
N TYR A 119 5.91 5.07 -15.47
CA TYR A 119 6.23 4.51 -16.79
C TYR A 119 5.01 4.19 -17.71
N TYR A 120 3.77 4.45 -17.27
CA TYR A 120 2.58 4.43 -18.13
C TYR A 120 2.16 5.80 -18.66
N GLY A 121 2.75 6.88 -18.15
CA GLY A 121 2.58 8.22 -18.68
C GLY A 121 3.39 8.42 -19.95
N THR A 122 2.89 9.28 -20.82
CA THR A 122 3.58 9.69 -22.06
C THR A 122 3.87 11.18 -22.04
N THR A 123 4.78 11.63 -22.91
CA THR A 123 5.01 13.07 -23.14
C THR A 123 3.74 13.78 -23.62
N GLU A 124 2.90 13.08 -24.39
CA GLU A 124 1.59 13.60 -24.81
C GLU A 124 0.66 13.84 -23.61
N ASP A 125 0.65 12.96 -22.61
CA ASP A 125 -0.14 13.18 -21.40
C ASP A 125 0.32 14.43 -20.63
N VAL A 126 1.64 14.71 -20.63
CA VAL A 126 2.24 15.93 -20.05
C VAL A 126 1.84 17.17 -20.84
N ASP A 127 1.95 17.13 -22.17
CA ASP A 127 1.57 18.24 -23.05
C ASP A 127 0.08 18.60 -22.91
N LEU A 128 -0.78 17.59 -22.70
CA LEU A 128 -2.21 17.76 -22.46
C LEU A 128 -2.55 18.20 -21.03
N GLY A 129 -1.59 18.17 -20.10
CA GLY A 129 -1.82 18.45 -18.68
C GLY A 129 -2.76 17.44 -18.01
N SER A 130 -2.69 16.17 -18.42
CA SER A 130 -3.56 15.11 -17.91
C SER A 130 -3.37 14.89 -16.41
N SER A 131 -4.43 14.53 -15.70
CA SER A 131 -4.30 14.14 -14.29
C SER A 131 -3.50 12.85 -14.16
N ARG A 132 -2.62 12.76 -13.15
CA ARG A 132 -1.94 11.50 -12.81
C ARG A 132 -2.93 10.37 -12.53
N ALA A 133 -4.06 10.69 -11.90
CA ALA A 133 -5.08 9.70 -11.61
C ALA A 133 -5.71 9.11 -12.87
N ASP A 134 -5.95 9.93 -13.91
CA ASP A 134 -6.46 9.45 -15.20
C ASP A 134 -5.46 8.55 -15.92
N VAL A 135 -4.18 8.96 -15.95
CA VAL A 135 -3.09 8.18 -16.56
C VAL A 135 -2.95 6.82 -15.88
N VAL A 136 -2.91 6.80 -14.54
CA VAL A 136 -2.79 5.58 -13.75
C VAL A 136 -4.03 4.70 -13.91
N LYS A 137 -5.23 5.27 -13.86
CA LYS A 137 -6.48 4.52 -14.06
C LYS A 137 -6.48 3.80 -15.42
N ARG A 138 -6.20 4.53 -16.50
CA ARG A 138 -6.13 4.00 -17.87
C ARG A 138 -5.11 2.86 -17.98
N ALA A 139 -3.98 2.97 -17.29
CA ALA A 139 -2.96 1.93 -17.26
C ALA A 139 -3.42 0.66 -16.52
N LEU A 140 -4.02 0.83 -15.35
CA LEU A 140 -4.48 -0.29 -14.52
C LEU A 140 -5.67 -1.03 -15.15
N GLU A 141 -6.58 -0.32 -15.81
CA GLU A 141 -7.70 -0.93 -16.56
C GLU A 141 -7.21 -1.79 -17.75
N ARG A 142 -6.07 -1.43 -18.36
CA ARG A 142 -5.42 -2.28 -19.38
C ARG A 142 -4.74 -3.50 -18.77
N LEU A 143 -4.18 -3.37 -17.57
CA LEU A 143 -3.44 -4.44 -16.91
C LEU A 143 -4.36 -5.55 -16.38
N ALA A 144 -5.46 -5.18 -15.74
CA ALA A 144 -6.45 -6.12 -15.24
C ALA A 144 -7.85 -5.68 -15.68
N PRO A 145 -8.49 -6.43 -16.61
CA PRO A 145 -9.85 -6.16 -17.02
C PRO A 145 -10.79 -6.10 -15.81
N ALA A 146 -11.87 -5.33 -15.92
CA ALA A 146 -12.83 -5.01 -14.85
C ALA A 146 -13.45 -6.20 -14.08
N LYS A 147 -13.19 -7.44 -14.50
CA LYS A 147 -13.54 -8.66 -13.74
C LYS A 147 -12.71 -8.84 -12.47
N THR A 148 -11.53 -8.21 -12.37
CA THR A 148 -10.60 -8.43 -11.25
C THR A 148 -10.70 -7.34 -10.17
N CYS A 149 -10.85 -6.07 -10.56
CA CYS A 149 -10.85 -4.93 -9.63
C CYS A 149 -11.65 -3.77 -10.23
N ARG A 150 -12.50 -3.11 -9.42
CA ARG A 150 -13.18 -1.85 -9.78
C ARG A 150 -12.28 -0.66 -9.46
N ILE A 151 -11.85 0.06 -10.50
CA ILE A 151 -10.94 1.19 -10.37
C ILE A 151 -11.71 2.50 -10.57
N GLU A 152 -11.68 3.36 -9.56
CA GLU A 152 -12.40 4.64 -9.60
C GLU A 152 -11.47 5.79 -9.24
N GLN A 153 -11.69 6.93 -9.85
CA GLN A 153 -11.00 8.15 -9.50
C GLN A 153 -11.90 9.00 -8.62
N LEU A 154 -11.34 9.43 -7.50
CA LEU A 154 -11.99 10.34 -6.57
C LEU A 154 -11.31 11.70 -6.62
N ALA A 155 -12.10 12.72 -6.94
CA ALA A 155 -11.71 14.09 -6.68
C ALA A 155 -11.90 14.36 -5.19
N LEU A 156 -10.80 14.47 -4.43
CA LEU A 156 -10.85 15.08 -3.11
C LEU A 156 -11.22 16.55 -3.34
N ARG A 157 -12.50 16.90 -3.25
CA ARG A 157 -12.92 18.32 -3.25
C ARG A 157 -12.57 18.97 -1.90
N GLY A 158 -11.30 18.84 -1.49
CA GLY A 158 -10.73 19.38 -0.26
C GLY A 158 -11.13 18.68 1.04
N ASN A 159 -11.87 17.56 1.03
CA ASN A 159 -12.27 16.91 2.27
C ASN A 159 -12.24 15.37 2.23
N LEU A 160 -11.12 14.81 2.73
CA LEU A 160 -10.96 13.37 2.95
C LEU A 160 -11.98 12.82 3.96
N GLU A 161 -12.45 13.62 4.93
CA GLU A 161 -13.47 13.19 5.88
C GLU A 161 -14.77 12.83 5.17
N LYS A 162 -15.18 13.63 4.18
CA LYS A 162 -16.36 13.33 3.37
C LYS A 162 -16.19 12.05 2.57
N VAL A 163 -15.00 11.80 2.02
CA VAL A 163 -14.72 10.56 1.29
C VAL A 163 -14.80 9.36 2.22
N LEU A 164 -14.20 9.44 3.41
CA LEU A 164 -14.26 8.37 4.42
C LEU A 164 -15.66 8.23 5.06
N GLU A 165 -16.56 9.18 4.85
CA GLU A 165 -17.96 9.12 5.27
C GLU A 165 -18.88 8.57 4.18
N SER A 166 -18.61 8.89 2.92
CA SER A 166 -19.41 8.44 1.78
C SER A 166 -19.00 7.06 1.28
N GLU A 167 -17.72 6.72 1.41
CA GLU A 167 -17.15 5.48 0.92
C GLU A 167 -16.71 4.60 2.09
N GLU A 168 -17.21 3.37 2.16
CA GLU A 168 -16.65 2.34 3.02
C GLU A 168 -15.30 1.92 2.43
N VAL A 169 -14.21 2.16 3.17
CA VAL A 169 -12.84 1.84 2.76
C VAL A 169 -12.16 1.09 3.91
N ASP A 170 -11.52 -0.04 3.62
CA ASP A 170 -10.86 -0.86 4.63
C ASP A 170 -9.46 -0.33 4.98
N VAL A 171 -8.77 0.21 3.98
CA VAL A 171 -7.38 0.68 4.08
C VAL A 171 -7.19 1.96 3.27
N VAL A 172 -6.60 2.98 3.91
CA VAL A 172 -6.08 4.17 3.24
C VAL A 172 -4.57 4.05 3.11
N VAL A 173 -4.05 4.33 1.92
CA VAL A 173 -2.62 4.36 1.64
C VAL A 173 -2.23 5.77 1.21
N LEU A 174 -1.25 6.36 1.90
CA LEU A 174 -0.64 7.64 1.52
C LEU A 174 0.72 7.39 0.88
N CYS A 175 0.91 7.91 -0.34
CA CYS A 175 2.17 7.81 -1.06
C CYS A 175 2.82 9.19 -1.22
N ASP A 176 4.07 9.31 -0.76
CA ASP A 176 4.90 10.51 -0.89
C ASP A 176 4.18 11.79 -0.43
N ARG A 177 3.49 11.71 0.71
CA ARG A 177 2.75 12.83 1.31
C ARG A 177 3.54 13.47 2.46
N PRO A 178 3.42 14.80 2.67
CA PRO A 178 4.06 15.46 3.80
C PRO A 178 3.62 14.87 5.15
N THR A 179 4.54 14.82 6.11
CA THR A 179 4.27 14.26 7.44
C THR A 179 3.07 14.93 8.14
N GLY A 180 2.93 16.26 8.02
CA GLY A 180 1.78 16.96 8.59
C GLY A 180 0.43 16.51 8.01
N HIS A 181 0.40 16.18 6.71
CA HIS A 181 -0.79 15.60 6.09
C HIS A 181 -1.02 14.17 6.60
N ALA A 182 0.03 13.35 6.65
CA ALA A 182 -0.07 11.97 7.14
C ALA A 182 -0.59 11.87 8.58
N LEU A 183 -0.15 12.76 9.48
CA LEU A 183 -0.64 12.81 10.87
C LEU A 183 -2.13 13.13 10.93
N ARG A 184 -2.58 14.15 10.19
CA ARG A 184 -4.00 14.53 10.12
C ARG A 184 -4.87 13.40 9.58
N VAL A 185 -4.40 12.72 8.54
CA VAL A 185 -5.10 11.56 7.98
C VAL A 185 -5.13 10.41 8.99
N ASN A 186 -4.04 10.17 9.73
CA ASN A 186 -3.97 9.11 10.74
C ASN A 186 -4.98 9.30 11.87
N GLU A 187 -5.10 10.52 12.38
CA GLU A 187 -6.12 10.86 13.40
C GLU A 187 -7.54 10.63 12.87
N LEU A 188 -7.78 10.94 11.60
CA LEU A 188 -9.07 10.72 10.96
C LEU A 188 -9.38 9.24 10.75
N THR A 189 -8.45 8.47 10.21
CA THR A 189 -8.63 7.03 9.96
C THR A 189 -8.79 6.28 11.27
N ARG A 190 -8.04 6.62 12.33
CA ARG A 190 -8.25 6.06 13.67
C ARG A 190 -9.65 6.32 14.22
N ARG A 191 -10.16 7.56 14.11
CA ARG A 191 -11.53 7.90 14.55
C ARG A 191 -12.62 7.10 13.82
N LYS A 192 -12.37 6.72 12.58
CA LYS A 192 -13.30 5.94 11.75
C LYS A 192 -13.04 4.42 11.81
N GLY A 193 -11.99 3.96 12.51
CA GLY A 193 -11.61 2.55 12.57
C GLY A 193 -11.04 2.01 11.24
N VAL A 194 -10.49 2.88 10.40
CA VAL A 194 -9.90 2.53 9.11
C VAL A 194 -8.38 2.38 9.25
N ASN A 195 -7.81 1.37 8.58
CA ASN A 195 -6.38 1.13 8.58
C ASN A 195 -5.63 2.18 7.76
N LEU A 196 -4.47 2.63 8.23
CA LEU A 196 -3.58 3.52 7.50
C LEU A 196 -2.26 2.84 7.17
N VAL A 197 -1.81 3.04 5.93
CA VAL A 197 -0.43 2.78 5.52
C VAL A 197 0.13 4.05 4.89
N THR A 198 1.36 4.41 5.24
CA THR A 198 2.06 5.53 4.59
C THR A 198 3.38 5.06 4.04
N VAL A 199 3.65 5.39 2.79
CA VAL A 199 4.87 5.05 2.07
C VAL A 199 5.49 6.33 1.55
N ASN A 200 6.77 6.55 1.81
CA ASN A 200 7.52 7.67 1.26
C ASN A 200 8.82 7.17 0.65
N THR A 201 9.18 7.73 -0.49
CA THR A 201 10.40 7.43 -1.24
C THR A 201 11.14 8.73 -1.54
N ARG A 202 12.46 8.73 -1.36
CA ARG A 202 13.34 9.89 -1.57
C ARG A 202 14.68 9.39 -2.11
N GLY A 203 14.80 9.33 -3.44
CA GLY A 203 15.97 8.76 -4.10
C GLY A 203 16.19 7.32 -3.68
N VAL A 204 17.35 7.01 -3.09
CA VAL A 204 17.70 5.66 -2.61
C VAL A 204 17.10 5.30 -1.24
N PHE A 205 16.42 6.23 -0.58
CA PHE A 205 15.82 6.03 0.73
C PHE A 205 14.31 5.86 0.62
N GLY A 206 13.74 5.12 1.56
CA GLY A 206 12.29 4.98 1.70
C GLY A 206 11.89 4.73 3.14
N GLY A 207 10.64 5.03 3.45
CA GLY A 207 10.02 4.80 4.74
C GLY A 207 8.62 4.22 4.57
N LEU A 208 8.27 3.27 5.44
CA LEU A 208 6.95 2.66 5.53
C LEU A 208 6.47 2.80 6.98
N PHE A 209 5.25 3.24 7.17
CA PHE A 209 4.58 3.27 8.46
C PHE A 209 3.18 2.68 8.31
N CYS A 210 2.72 1.98 9.34
CA CYS A 210 1.43 1.31 9.36
C CYS A 210 0.75 1.57 10.70
N ASP A 211 -0.54 1.90 10.64
CA ASP A 211 -1.41 2.08 11.79
C ASP A 211 -2.68 1.27 11.57
N PHE A 212 -2.86 0.21 12.36
CA PHE A 212 -3.99 -0.72 12.26
C PHE A 212 -4.91 -0.64 13.49
N GLY A 213 -4.87 0.50 14.20
CA GLY A 213 -5.66 0.72 15.41
C GLY A 213 -5.05 0.10 16.66
N ASP A 214 -5.83 0.12 17.74
CA ASP A 214 -5.47 -0.46 19.03
C ASP A 214 -5.99 -1.91 19.05
N SER A 215 -5.09 -2.85 18.82
CA SER A 215 -5.39 -4.29 18.86
C SER A 215 -5.71 -4.77 20.27
#